data_AF-A0A366HUV2-F1
#
_entry.id   AF-A0A366HUV2-F1
#
_cell.length_a   1.000
_cell.length_b   1.000
_cell.length_c   1.000
_cell.angle_alpha   90.00
_cell.angle_beta   90.00
_cell.angle_gamma   90.00
#
_symmetry.space_group_name_H-M   'P 1'
#
loop_
_entity.id
_entity.type
_entity.pdbx_description
1 polymer ?
#
loop_
_entity_poly.entity_id
_entity_poly.type
_entity_poly.pdbx_seq_one_letter_code
_entity_poly.pdbx_strand_id
1 'polypeptide(L)'
;MIVGGGAYTAWELTEKRKAAARAEKNSAKEVRAKMGKDMEKLMTERLDADGRPRRTDFRLETGKSATTHAERAREFLNGYANDVVAVQNEYLASVEKAGLDNVFDLNRMAADPTFQETDRILEESRAATVTCLRKLLALADNLPKRLDEHGFDEAIKRDILQGYNEGKESPNSMLTETWNLELSLLDEMKKLCDHLHATRSVWTLEDGQFVFQTEEARKKYIEIQERIDAIDAQKSQIQQEAQNKAMKRFKAMQQ
;
A
#
# COMPACT_ATOMS: atom_id res chain seq x y z
N MET A 1 40.75 -46.00 -35.64
CA MET A 1 40.67 -45.87 -34.17
C MET A 1 40.35 -44.40 -33.86
N ILE A 2 39.08 -44.03 -33.83
CA ILE A 2 38.60 -42.69 -33.43
C ILE A 2 37.60 -42.93 -32.31
N VAL A 3 38.10 -42.94 -31.08
CA VAL A 3 37.29 -42.98 -29.85
C VAL A 3 37.88 -41.91 -28.95
N GLY A 4 37.36 -40.69 -29.06
CA GLY A 4 37.91 -39.54 -28.32
C GLY A 4 37.03 -38.28 -28.32
N GLY A 5 36.08 -38.15 -29.26
CA GLY A 5 35.24 -36.95 -29.36
C GLY A 5 34.11 -36.83 -28.32
N GLY A 6 33.49 -37.94 -27.90
CA GLY A 6 32.26 -37.90 -27.08
C GLY A 6 32.45 -37.47 -25.62
N ALA A 7 33.61 -37.77 -25.03
CA ALA A 7 33.91 -37.41 -23.63
C ALA A 7 34.22 -35.91 -23.48
N TYR A 8 34.90 -35.32 -24.47
CA TYR A 8 35.23 -33.90 -24.48
C TYR A 8 33.98 -33.02 -24.64
N THR A 9 33.06 -33.40 -25.53
CA THR A 9 31.79 -32.69 -25.73
C THR A 9 30.87 -32.76 -24.51
N ALA A 10 30.85 -33.90 -23.80
CA ALA A 10 30.07 -34.05 -22.57
C ALA A 10 30.63 -33.19 -21.43
N TRP A 11 31.96 -33.16 -21.27
CA TRP A 11 32.62 -32.30 -20.27
C TRP A 11 32.36 -30.81 -20.54
N GLU A 12 32.51 -30.36 -21.79
CA GLU A 12 32.28 -28.96 -22.17
C GLU A 12 30.81 -28.51 -21.95
N LEU A 13 29.84 -29.39 -22.24
CA LEU A 13 28.42 -29.16 -21.93
C LEU A 13 28.16 -29.06 -20.42
N THR A 14 28.81 -29.89 -19.60
CA THR A 14 28.65 -29.84 -18.15
C THR A 14 29.29 -28.60 -17.52
N GLU A 15 30.47 -28.17 -18.00
CA GLU A 15 31.11 -26.94 -17.54
C GLU A 15 30.33 -25.69 -17.98
N LYS A 16 29.80 -25.65 -19.20
CA LYS A 16 28.88 -24.57 -19.64
C LYS A 16 27.63 -24.48 -18.76
N ARG A 17 27.04 -25.62 -18.39
CA ARG A 17 25.89 -25.66 -17.47
C ARG A 17 26.25 -25.18 -16.06
N LYS A 18 27.40 -25.58 -15.51
CA LYS A 18 27.87 -25.10 -14.20
C LYS A 18 28.17 -23.60 -14.22
N ALA A 19 28.78 -23.10 -15.29
CA ALA A 19 29.05 -21.68 -15.46
C ALA A 19 27.74 -20.86 -15.55
N ALA A 20 26.77 -21.33 -16.34
CA ALA A 20 25.44 -20.72 -16.42
C ALA A 20 24.72 -20.74 -15.06
N ALA A 21 24.76 -21.85 -14.32
CA ALA A 21 24.16 -21.95 -12.99
C ALA A 21 24.82 -21.01 -11.96
N ARG A 22 26.15 -20.84 -12.03
CA ARG A 22 26.87 -19.86 -11.18
C ARG A 22 26.53 -18.42 -11.55
N ALA A 23 26.44 -18.12 -12.83
CA ALA A 23 26.03 -16.80 -13.32
C ALA A 23 24.60 -16.46 -12.88
N GLU A 24 23.66 -17.40 -12.99
CA GLU A 24 22.28 -17.21 -12.54
C GLU A 24 22.22 -17.02 -11.02
N LYS A 25 22.96 -17.82 -10.24
CA LYS A 25 23.03 -17.69 -8.78
C LYS A 25 23.59 -16.32 -8.34
N ASN A 26 24.64 -15.84 -9.01
CA ASN A 26 25.21 -14.53 -8.73
C ASN A 26 24.25 -13.41 -9.14
N SER A 27 23.62 -13.50 -10.31
CA SER A 27 22.60 -12.55 -10.77
C SER A 27 21.42 -12.49 -9.80
N ALA A 28 20.91 -13.65 -9.33
CA ALA A 28 19.83 -13.70 -8.36
C ALA A 28 20.19 -13.00 -7.03
N LYS A 29 21.42 -13.15 -6.55
CA LYS A 29 21.90 -12.46 -5.34
C LYS A 29 21.96 -10.94 -5.53
N GLU A 30 22.51 -10.48 -6.66
CA GLU A 30 22.59 -9.06 -6.99
C GLU A 30 21.22 -8.43 -7.18
N VAL A 31 20.32 -9.12 -7.88
CA VAL A 31 18.94 -8.69 -8.12
C VAL A 31 18.19 -8.57 -6.79
N ARG A 32 18.29 -9.54 -5.88
CA ARG A 32 17.68 -9.46 -4.55
C ARG A 32 18.18 -8.26 -3.75
N ALA A 33 19.49 -7.99 -3.78
CA ALA A 33 20.05 -6.82 -3.11
C ALA A 33 19.54 -5.50 -3.71
N LYS A 34 19.41 -5.43 -5.05
CA LYS A 34 18.82 -4.27 -5.73
C LYS A 34 17.34 -4.10 -5.41
N MET A 35 16.54 -5.16 -5.45
CA MET A 35 15.13 -5.14 -5.06
C MET A 35 14.91 -4.66 -3.63
N GLY A 36 15.79 -5.05 -2.71
CA GLY A 36 15.79 -4.54 -1.34
C GLY A 36 15.91 -3.03 -1.26
N LYS A 37 16.92 -2.48 -1.94
CA LYS A 37 17.16 -1.03 -2.02
C LYS A 37 16.04 -0.30 -2.74
N ASP A 38 15.53 -0.88 -3.81
CA ASP A 38 14.39 -0.36 -4.57
C ASP A 38 13.17 -0.22 -3.65
N MET A 39 12.84 -1.27 -2.89
CA MET A 39 11.71 -1.27 -1.97
C MET A 39 11.90 -0.30 -0.80
N GLU A 40 13.11 -0.25 -0.22
CA GLU A 40 13.44 0.71 0.84
C GLU A 40 13.25 2.15 0.35
N LYS A 41 13.81 2.48 -0.82
CA LYS A 41 13.66 3.80 -1.43
C LYS A 41 12.20 4.12 -1.73
N LEU A 42 11.45 3.15 -2.28
CA LEU A 42 10.03 3.30 -2.54
C LEU A 42 9.24 3.64 -1.26
N MET A 43 9.55 2.96 -0.15
CA MET A 43 8.89 3.22 1.14
C MET A 43 9.21 4.62 1.67
N THR A 44 10.47 5.05 1.60
CA THR A 44 10.88 6.42 2.00
C THR A 44 10.23 7.49 1.12
N GLU A 45 10.08 7.23 -0.18
CA GLU A 45 9.49 8.21 -1.11
C GLU A 45 7.97 8.32 -0.98
N ARG A 46 7.29 7.28 -0.47
CA ARG A 46 5.83 7.24 -0.32
C ARG A 46 5.32 7.71 1.03
N LEU A 47 6.22 7.97 1.98
CA LEU A 47 5.87 8.41 3.33
C LEU A 47 6.44 9.80 3.61
N ASP A 48 5.72 10.60 4.39
CA ASP A 48 6.21 11.86 4.96
C ASP A 48 7.00 11.65 6.26
N ALA A 49 7.38 12.75 6.92
CA ALA A 49 8.15 12.72 8.17
C ALA A 49 7.40 12.04 9.33
N ASP A 50 6.06 12.06 9.28
CA ASP A 50 5.18 11.47 10.29
C ASP A 50 4.80 10.01 9.92
N GLY A 51 5.37 9.49 8.82
CA GLY A 51 5.09 8.14 8.34
C GLY A 51 3.74 8.01 7.65
N ARG A 52 3.10 9.11 7.24
CA ARG A 52 1.83 9.10 6.52
C ARG A 52 2.04 9.00 5.02
N PRO A 53 1.12 8.35 4.28
CA PRO A 53 1.07 8.37 2.83
C PRO A 53 1.25 9.76 2.22
N ARG A 54 2.22 9.93 1.31
CA ARG A 54 2.37 11.10 0.45
C ARG A 54 2.42 10.74 -1.01
N ARG A 55 2.02 11.68 -1.86
CA ARG A 55 2.16 11.56 -3.32
C ARG A 55 3.63 11.56 -3.70
N THR A 56 3.98 10.75 -4.71
CA THR A 56 5.35 10.71 -5.25
C THR A 56 5.37 10.41 -6.74
N ASP A 57 6.22 11.12 -7.47
CA ASP A 57 6.50 10.83 -8.89
C ASP A 57 7.62 9.78 -9.05
N PHE A 58 8.18 9.31 -7.92
CA PHE A 58 9.20 8.27 -7.93
C PHE A 58 8.66 6.99 -8.55
N ARG A 59 9.44 6.42 -9.47
CA ARG A 59 9.15 5.14 -10.12
C ARG A 59 10.36 4.23 -10.02
N LEU A 60 10.11 2.98 -9.71
CA LEU A 60 11.12 1.93 -9.80
C LEU A 60 11.46 1.66 -11.26
N GLU A 61 12.74 1.47 -11.51
CA GLU A 61 13.24 1.16 -12.85
C GLU A 61 12.65 -0.17 -13.33
N THR A 62 12.03 -0.11 -14.51
CA THR A 62 11.66 -1.28 -15.30
C THR A 62 12.64 -1.31 -16.48
N GLY A 63 13.50 -2.32 -16.54
CA GLY A 63 14.61 -2.37 -17.50
C GLY A 63 14.15 -2.49 -18.96
N LYS A 64 15.06 -2.32 -19.92
CA LYS A 64 14.75 -2.45 -21.36
C LYS A 64 14.96 -3.85 -21.95
N SER A 65 15.68 -4.74 -21.27
CA SER A 65 15.95 -6.11 -21.74
C SER A 65 16.52 -6.95 -20.60
N ALA A 66 15.67 -7.61 -19.83
CA ALA A 66 16.14 -8.58 -18.85
C ALA A 66 16.78 -9.79 -19.54
N THR A 67 18.02 -10.10 -19.16
CA THR A 67 18.82 -11.18 -19.75
C THR A 67 18.82 -12.44 -18.90
N THR A 68 18.54 -12.30 -17.60
CA THR A 68 18.38 -13.42 -16.65
C THR A 68 16.93 -13.54 -16.18
N HIS A 69 16.61 -14.67 -15.55
CA HIS A 69 15.28 -14.86 -15.00
C HIS A 69 15.04 -13.98 -13.76
N ALA A 70 16.08 -13.81 -12.94
CA ALA A 70 16.04 -12.89 -11.80
C ALA A 70 15.76 -11.44 -12.24
N GLU A 71 16.41 -10.96 -13.31
CA GLU A 71 16.18 -9.61 -13.84
C GLU A 71 14.73 -9.41 -14.30
N ARG A 72 14.14 -10.42 -14.97
CA ARG A 72 12.73 -10.40 -15.37
C ARG A 72 11.80 -10.32 -14.16
N ALA A 73 12.11 -11.07 -13.10
CA ALA A 73 11.30 -11.06 -11.87
C ALA A 73 11.35 -9.69 -11.19
N ARG A 74 12.52 -9.05 -11.13
CA ARG A 74 12.65 -7.68 -10.62
C ARG A 74 11.89 -6.67 -11.48
N GLU A 75 12.01 -6.74 -12.80
CA GLU A 75 11.29 -5.85 -13.72
C GLU A 75 9.77 -5.94 -13.51
N PHE A 76 9.26 -7.17 -13.44
CA PHE A 76 7.85 -7.43 -13.16
C PHE A 76 7.40 -6.86 -11.82
N LEU A 77 8.15 -7.13 -10.74
CA LEU A 77 7.81 -6.67 -9.39
C LEU A 77 7.91 -5.14 -9.27
N ASN A 78 8.88 -4.52 -9.94
CA ASN A 78 9.02 -3.06 -10.02
C ASN A 78 7.84 -2.44 -10.78
N GLY A 79 7.42 -3.05 -11.89
CA GLY A 79 6.22 -2.65 -12.63
C GLY A 79 4.95 -2.74 -11.77
N TYR A 80 4.76 -3.87 -11.09
CA TYR A 80 3.65 -4.07 -10.16
C TYR A 80 3.64 -3.02 -9.03
N ALA A 81 4.80 -2.74 -8.43
CA ALA A 81 4.93 -1.73 -7.39
C ALA A 81 4.62 -0.31 -7.91
N ASN A 82 5.03 0.02 -9.14
CA ASN A 82 4.69 1.28 -9.78
C ASN A 82 3.17 1.42 -9.99
N ASP A 83 2.48 0.35 -10.36
CA ASP A 83 1.00 0.36 -10.49
C ASP A 83 0.33 0.62 -9.13
N VAL A 84 0.83 0.01 -8.05
CA VAL A 84 0.34 0.25 -6.68
C VAL A 84 0.54 1.71 -6.27
N VAL A 85 1.69 2.32 -6.59
CA VAL A 85 1.93 3.76 -6.33
C VAL A 85 1.00 4.63 -7.15
N ALA A 86 0.76 4.30 -8.42
CA ALA A 86 -0.17 5.06 -9.26
C ALA A 86 -1.58 5.10 -8.65
N VAL A 87 -2.08 3.94 -8.21
CA VAL A 87 -3.40 3.84 -7.55
C VAL A 87 -3.44 4.66 -6.24
N GLN A 88 -2.37 4.61 -5.43
CA GLN A 88 -2.28 5.42 -4.21
C GLN A 88 -2.24 6.93 -4.51
N ASN A 89 -1.49 7.36 -5.52
CA ASN A 89 -1.43 8.77 -5.90
C ASN A 89 -2.78 9.29 -6.39
N GLU A 90 -3.52 8.48 -7.15
CA GLU A 90 -4.89 8.79 -7.58
C GLU A 90 -5.85 8.93 -6.39
N TYR A 91 -5.72 8.06 -5.39
CA TYR A 91 -6.48 8.17 -4.14
C TYR A 91 -6.18 9.50 -3.43
N LEU A 92 -4.91 9.78 -3.16
CA LEU A 92 -4.48 11.00 -2.47
C LEU A 92 -4.94 12.26 -3.20
N ALA A 93 -4.82 12.30 -4.53
CA ALA A 93 -5.33 13.41 -5.34
C ALA A 93 -6.86 13.53 -5.28
N SER A 94 -7.58 12.42 -5.14
CA SER A 94 -9.05 12.43 -5.07
C SER A 94 -9.55 12.96 -3.73
N VAL A 95 -8.93 12.56 -2.60
CA VAL A 95 -9.32 13.05 -1.26
C VAL A 95 -8.86 14.49 -1.03
N GLU A 96 -7.70 14.88 -1.56
CA GLU A 96 -7.23 16.27 -1.59
C GLU A 96 -8.23 17.15 -2.36
N LYS A 97 -8.64 16.72 -3.57
CA LYS A 97 -9.65 17.42 -4.36
C LYS A 97 -11.01 17.49 -3.68
N ALA A 98 -11.42 16.42 -2.99
CA ALA A 98 -12.67 16.42 -2.23
C ALA A 98 -12.64 17.51 -1.15
N GLY A 99 -11.48 17.75 -0.55
CA GLY A 99 -11.25 18.73 0.51
C GLY A 99 -11.15 18.09 1.90
N LEU A 100 -10.77 16.80 1.98
CA LEU A 100 -10.77 16.03 3.22
C LEU A 100 -9.90 16.69 4.32
N ASP A 101 -8.76 17.27 3.94
CA ASP A 101 -7.84 17.94 4.87
C ASP A 101 -8.48 19.14 5.60
N ASN A 102 -9.51 19.73 5.02
CA ASN A 102 -10.21 20.90 5.57
C ASN A 102 -11.62 20.56 6.08
N VAL A 103 -11.97 19.27 6.17
CA VAL A 103 -13.33 18.85 6.58
C VAL A 103 -13.67 19.29 8.01
N PHE A 104 -12.67 19.44 8.88
CA PHE A 104 -12.84 19.97 10.24
C PHE A 104 -12.28 21.39 10.43
N ASP A 105 -12.04 22.13 9.34
CA ASP A 105 -11.71 23.55 9.46
C ASP A 105 -12.88 24.30 10.11
N LEU A 106 -12.62 24.90 11.27
CA LEU A 106 -13.65 25.53 12.10
C LEU A 106 -14.27 26.75 11.43
N ASN A 107 -13.50 27.51 10.64
CA ASN A 107 -14.02 28.66 9.92
C ASN A 107 -14.96 28.20 8.79
N ARG A 108 -14.59 27.13 8.09
CA ARG A 108 -15.43 26.48 7.06
C ARG A 108 -16.72 25.94 7.68
N MET A 109 -16.62 25.20 8.77
CA MET A 109 -17.79 24.65 9.46
C MET A 109 -18.71 25.74 10.02
N ALA A 110 -18.15 26.86 10.50
CA ALA A 110 -18.95 28.02 10.91
C ALA A 110 -19.68 28.68 9.73
N ALA A 111 -19.08 28.65 8.53
CA ALA A 111 -19.66 29.19 7.30
C ALA A 111 -20.63 28.23 6.57
N ASP A 112 -20.64 26.95 6.91
CA ASP A 112 -21.56 25.91 6.40
C ASP A 112 -22.59 25.50 7.48
N PRO A 113 -23.61 26.34 7.77
CA PRO A 113 -24.58 26.07 8.83
C PRO A 113 -25.41 24.81 8.58
N THR A 114 -25.46 24.33 7.34
CA THR A 114 -26.22 23.15 6.91
C THR A 114 -25.40 21.87 6.86
N PHE A 115 -24.08 21.97 7.02
CA PHE A 115 -23.12 20.87 6.87
C PHE A 115 -23.14 20.20 5.47
N GLN A 116 -23.74 20.85 4.46
CA GLN A 116 -23.88 20.28 3.11
C GLN A 116 -22.53 20.08 2.42
N GLU A 117 -21.60 21.03 2.60
CA GLU A 117 -20.26 20.89 2.05
C GLU A 117 -19.50 19.78 2.79
N THR A 118 -19.66 19.69 4.11
CA THR A 118 -19.08 18.64 4.94
C THR A 118 -19.52 17.25 4.49
N ASP A 119 -20.82 17.06 4.29
CA ASP A 119 -21.39 15.81 3.76
C ASP A 119 -20.83 15.47 2.38
N ARG A 120 -20.74 16.46 1.48
CA ARG A 120 -20.15 16.27 0.15
C ARG A 120 -18.69 15.80 0.24
N ILE A 121 -17.86 16.45 1.07
CA ILE A 121 -16.45 16.10 1.25
C ILE A 121 -16.32 14.64 1.71
N LEU A 122 -17.11 14.23 2.71
CA LEU A 122 -17.04 12.88 3.28
C LEU A 122 -17.53 11.82 2.30
N GLU A 123 -18.62 12.07 1.56
CA GLU A 123 -19.13 11.13 0.55
C GLU A 123 -18.15 10.97 -0.63
N GLU A 124 -17.58 12.07 -1.14
CA GLU A 124 -16.57 12.01 -2.19
C GLU A 124 -15.30 11.28 -1.74
N SER A 125 -14.86 11.53 -0.50
CA SER A 125 -13.71 10.84 0.10
C SER A 125 -13.99 9.35 0.25
N ARG A 126 -15.19 8.97 0.71
CA ARG A 126 -15.62 7.58 0.82
C ARG A 126 -15.63 6.89 -0.54
N ALA A 127 -16.16 7.55 -1.58
CA ALA A 127 -16.16 7.02 -2.93
C ALA A 127 -14.74 6.83 -3.49
N ALA A 128 -13.82 7.75 -3.17
CA ALA A 128 -12.40 7.64 -3.52
C ALA A 128 -11.75 6.43 -2.82
N THR A 129 -12.01 6.24 -1.53
CA THR A 129 -11.51 5.09 -0.74
C THR A 129 -12.01 3.76 -1.31
N VAL A 130 -13.31 3.63 -1.61
CA VAL A 130 -13.88 2.44 -2.24
C VAL A 130 -13.25 2.17 -3.61
N THR A 131 -13.05 3.22 -4.41
CA THR A 131 -12.42 3.10 -5.73
C THR A 131 -10.97 2.64 -5.62
N CYS A 132 -10.22 3.17 -4.67
CA CYS A 132 -8.84 2.77 -4.39
C CYS A 132 -8.76 1.29 -4.00
N LEU A 133 -9.56 0.87 -3.01
CA LEU A 133 -9.61 -0.52 -2.56
C LEU A 133 -9.94 -1.47 -3.71
N ARG A 134 -10.95 -1.14 -4.52
CA ARG A 134 -11.32 -1.93 -5.70
C ARG A 134 -10.16 -2.05 -6.70
N LYS A 135 -9.44 -0.97 -6.98
CA LYS A 135 -8.28 -0.99 -7.90
C LYS A 135 -7.13 -1.82 -7.34
N LEU A 136 -6.84 -1.73 -6.03
CA LEU A 136 -5.78 -2.51 -5.40
C LEU A 136 -6.12 -4.01 -5.36
N LEU A 137 -7.36 -4.37 -5.06
CA LEU A 137 -7.83 -5.76 -5.14
C LEU A 137 -7.76 -6.28 -6.57
N ALA A 138 -8.16 -5.47 -7.57
CA ALA A 138 -8.04 -5.85 -8.97
C ALA A 138 -6.58 -6.05 -9.41
N LEU A 139 -5.63 -5.23 -8.93
CA LEU A 139 -4.20 -5.46 -9.17
C LEU A 139 -3.74 -6.78 -8.57
N ALA A 140 -4.12 -7.06 -7.32
CA ALA A 140 -3.78 -8.28 -6.63
C ALA A 140 -4.37 -9.52 -7.31
N ASP A 141 -5.65 -9.50 -7.69
CA ASP A 141 -6.32 -10.64 -8.32
C ASP A 141 -5.83 -10.91 -9.75
N ASN A 142 -5.33 -9.90 -10.45
CA ASN A 142 -4.75 -10.06 -11.78
C ASN A 142 -3.28 -10.53 -11.75
N LEU A 143 -2.63 -10.60 -10.58
CA LEU A 143 -1.22 -10.97 -10.49
C LEU A 143 -0.89 -12.32 -11.16
N PRO A 144 -1.66 -13.42 -10.95
CA PRO A 144 -1.37 -14.71 -11.61
C PRO A 144 -1.41 -14.60 -13.13
N LYS A 145 -2.42 -13.92 -13.68
CA LYS A 145 -2.55 -13.71 -15.12
C LYS A 145 -1.38 -12.90 -15.68
N ARG A 146 -0.96 -11.85 -14.97
CA ARG A 146 0.22 -11.04 -15.38
C ARG A 146 1.51 -11.87 -15.36
N LEU A 147 1.67 -12.78 -14.40
CA LEU A 147 2.82 -13.69 -14.36
C LEU A 147 2.86 -14.63 -15.57
N ASP A 148 1.71 -15.11 -16.03
CA ASP A 148 1.61 -15.96 -17.23
C ASP A 148 2.00 -15.21 -18.51
N GLU A 149 1.60 -13.95 -18.63
CA GLU A 149 1.92 -13.08 -19.77
C GLU A 149 3.42 -12.75 -19.87
N HIS A 150 4.15 -12.79 -18.75
CA HIS A 150 5.59 -12.46 -18.70
C HIS A 150 6.55 -13.62 -19.04
N GLY A 151 6.02 -14.82 -19.33
CA GLY A 151 6.84 -15.93 -19.84
C GLY A 151 7.91 -16.43 -18.85
N PHE A 152 7.63 -16.32 -17.54
CA PHE A 152 8.48 -16.90 -16.49
C PHE A 152 8.52 -18.43 -16.57
N ASP A 153 9.62 -19.03 -16.10
CA ASP A 153 9.61 -20.47 -15.82
C ASP A 153 8.70 -20.80 -14.63
N GLU A 154 8.25 -22.06 -14.58
CA GLU A 154 7.29 -22.51 -13.57
C GLU A 154 7.84 -22.47 -12.14
N ALA A 155 9.15 -22.54 -11.94
CA ALA A 155 9.75 -22.46 -10.61
C ALA A 155 9.62 -21.03 -10.05
N ILE A 156 9.93 -20.02 -10.85
CA ILE A 156 9.82 -18.61 -10.46
C ILE A 156 8.37 -18.18 -10.29
N LYS A 157 7.48 -18.62 -11.19
CA LYS A 157 6.04 -18.39 -11.01
C LYS A 157 5.57 -18.94 -9.67
N ARG A 158 5.97 -20.17 -9.33
CA ARG A 158 5.60 -20.81 -8.06
C ARG A 158 6.14 -20.04 -6.86
N ASP A 159 7.38 -19.59 -6.89
CA ASP A 159 7.98 -18.80 -5.80
C ASP A 159 7.23 -17.47 -5.59
N ILE A 160 6.90 -16.75 -6.68
CA ILE A 160 6.15 -15.49 -6.59
C ILE A 160 4.72 -15.75 -6.11
N LEU A 161 4.04 -16.76 -6.66
CA LEU A 161 2.68 -17.13 -6.27
C LEU A 161 2.60 -17.65 -4.84
N GLN A 162 3.63 -18.33 -4.35
CA GLN A 162 3.71 -18.73 -2.95
C GLN A 162 3.74 -17.50 -2.06
N GLY A 163 4.63 -16.55 -2.32
CA GLY A 163 4.68 -15.30 -1.55
C GLY A 163 3.38 -14.49 -1.61
N TYR A 164 2.70 -14.51 -2.76
CA TYR A 164 1.38 -13.91 -2.95
C TYR A 164 0.28 -14.63 -2.14
N ASN A 165 0.21 -15.96 -2.22
CA ASN A 165 -0.80 -16.76 -1.51
C ASN A 165 -0.59 -16.67 0.01
N GLU A 166 0.65 -16.69 0.50
CA GLU A 166 0.98 -16.40 1.90
C GLU A 166 0.52 -15.01 2.35
N GLY A 167 0.42 -14.05 1.42
CA GLY A 167 -0.15 -12.72 1.66
C GLY A 167 -1.68 -12.68 1.58
N LYS A 168 -2.29 -13.56 0.77
CA LYS A 168 -3.73 -13.61 0.48
C LYS A 168 -4.54 -14.48 1.46
N GLU A 169 -3.95 -15.55 2.00
CA GLU A 169 -4.63 -16.52 2.88
C GLU A 169 -5.00 -15.98 4.27
N SER A 170 -4.70 -14.71 4.58
CA SER A 170 -5.29 -14.05 5.75
C SER A 170 -6.67 -13.49 5.37
N PRO A 171 -7.79 -13.96 5.96
CA PRO A 171 -9.09 -13.32 5.81
C PRO A 171 -9.08 -11.84 6.23
N ASN A 172 -8.05 -11.42 6.98
CA ASN A 172 -7.64 -10.04 7.21
C ASN A 172 -6.32 -9.78 6.50
N SER A 173 -6.31 -9.73 5.16
CA SER A 173 -5.11 -9.24 4.48
C SER A 173 -4.87 -7.81 4.97
N MET A 174 -3.64 -7.47 5.37
CA MET A 174 -3.32 -6.14 5.92
C MET A 174 -3.82 -5.02 5.00
N LEU A 175 -3.85 -5.26 3.69
CA LEU A 175 -4.43 -4.37 2.69
C LEU A 175 -5.93 -4.12 2.97
N THR A 176 -6.74 -5.18 2.98
CA THR A 176 -8.19 -5.08 3.20
C THR A 176 -8.50 -4.45 4.56
N GLU A 177 -7.77 -4.84 5.60
CA GLU A 177 -7.97 -4.30 6.95
C GLU A 177 -7.67 -2.80 7.01
N THR A 178 -6.53 -2.36 6.44
CA THR A 178 -6.16 -0.94 6.40
C THR A 178 -7.21 -0.08 5.69
N TRP A 179 -7.72 -0.54 4.55
CA TRP A 179 -8.73 0.21 3.80
C TRP A 179 -10.13 0.16 4.42
N ASN A 180 -10.48 -0.92 5.13
CA ASN A 180 -11.72 -0.98 5.91
C ASN A 180 -11.65 -0.05 7.12
N LEU A 181 -10.49 0.10 7.75
CA LEU A 181 -10.27 1.09 8.80
C LEU A 181 -10.37 2.51 8.25
N GLU A 182 -9.88 2.78 7.04
CA GLU A 182 -10.07 4.07 6.37
C GLU A 182 -11.54 4.39 6.15
N LEU A 183 -12.34 3.43 5.69
CA LEU A 183 -13.80 3.60 5.56
C LEU A 183 -14.47 3.82 6.91
N SER A 184 -14.07 3.06 7.94
CA SER A 184 -14.59 3.20 9.30
C SER A 184 -14.26 4.58 9.90
N LEU A 185 -13.06 5.10 9.62
CA LEU A 185 -12.65 6.44 10.02
C LEU A 185 -13.56 7.49 9.40
N LEU A 186 -13.81 7.42 8.10
CA LEU A 186 -14.73 8.33 7.40
C LEU A 186 -16.16 8.24 7.96
N ASP A 187 -16.63 7.04 8.30
CA ASP A 187 -17.94 6.83 8.92
C ASP A 187 -18.02 7.46 10.33
N GLU A 188 -16.95 7.36 11.16
CA GLU A 188 -16.91 8.04 12.46
C GLU A 188 -16.77 9.56 12.33
N MET A 189 -16.01 10.05 11.34
CA MET A 189 -15.96 11.48 11.02
C MET A 189 -17.34 12.01 10.63
N LYS A 190 -18.10 11.24 9.82
CA LYS A 190 -19.49 11.58 9.51
C LYS A 190 -20.37 11.63 10.76
N LYS A 191 -20.28 10.63 11.65
CA LYS A 191 -21.03 10.65 12.91
C LYS A 191 -20.69 11.87 13.77
N LEU A 192 -19.42 12.30 13.77
CA LEU A 192 -18.99 13.51 14.47
C LEU A 192 -19.65 14.75 13.88
N CYS A 193 -19.63 14.90 12.56
CA CYS A 193 -20.28 15.99 11.85
C CYS A 193 -21.80 16.01 12.05
N ASP A 194 -22.46 14.85 11.92
CA ASP A 194 -23.90 14.70 12.14
C ASP A 194 -24.29 15.09 13.57
N HIS A 195 -23.47 14.70 14.57
CA HIS A 195 -23.66 15.08 15.97
C HIS A 195 -23.51 16.58 16.18
N LEU A 196 -22.45 17.19 15.62
CA LEU A 196 -22.24 18.64 15.69
C LEU A 196 -23.39 19.40 15.02
N HIS A 197 -23.87 18.95 13.87
CA HIS A 197 -25.01 19.56 13.21
C HIS A 197 -26.29 19.43 14.05
N ALA A 198 -26.60 18.23 14.54
CA ALA A 198 -27.80 17.97 15.35
C ALA A 198 -27.81 18.76 16.68
N THR A 199 -26.63 19.08 17.21
CA THR A 199 -26.47 19.79 18.49
C THR A 199 -26.08 21.26 18.31
N ARG A 200 -26.25 21.84 17.11
CA ARG A 200 -25.77 23.19 16.75
C ARG A 200 -26.18 24.30 17.73
N SER A 201 -27.36 24.20 18.33
CA SER A 201 -27.89 25.20 19.28
C SER A 201 -27.28 25.11 20.67
N VAL A 202 -26.55 24.04 20.99
CA VAL A 202 -25.98 23.78 22.32
C VAL A 202 -24.46 23.69 22.30
N TRP A 203 -23.81 24.23 21.27
CA TRP A 203 -22.37 24.47 21.29
C TRP A 203 -21.98 25.79 20.61
N THR A 204 -20.87 26.36 21.07
CA THR A 204 -20.21 27.54 20.50
C THR A 204 -18.78 27.17 20.11
N LEU A 205 -18.15 28.02 19.28
CA LEU A 205 -16.72 27.96 19.00
C LEU A 205 -16.03 29.05 19.82
N GLU A 206 -15.16 28.65 20.73
CA GLU A 206 -14.37 29.54 21.58
C GLU A 206 -12.91 29.09 21.53
N ASP A 207 -11.99 30.02 21.25
CA ASP A 207 -10.54 29.75 21.13
C ASP A 207 -10.17 28.53 20.26
N GLY A 208 -10.94 28.30 19.19
CA GLY A 208 -10.71 27.17 18.27
C GLY A 208 -11.16 25.82 18.83
N GLN A 209 -12.09 25.80 19.79
CA GLN A 209 -12.64 24.59 20.39
C GLN A 209 -14.17 24.63 20.44
N PHE A 210 -14.79 23.45 20.36
CA PHE A 210 -16.22 23.30 20.60
C PHE A 210 -16.51 23.35 22.10
N VAL A 211 -17.25 24.36 22.53
CA VAL A 211 -17.74 24.49 23.91
C VAL A 211 -19.20 24.10 23.95
N PHE A 212 -19.50 22.97 24.60
CA PHE A 212 -20.85 22.43 24.71
C PHE A 212 -21.57 22.95 25.96
N GLN A 213 -22.83 23.33 25.80
CA GLN A 213 -23.70 23.81 26.89
C GLN A 213 -24.41 22.67 27.63
N THR A 214 -24.38 21.45 27.08
CA THR A 214 -24.96 20.26 27.70
C THR A 214 -23.94 19.13 27.81
N GLU A 215 -23.98 18.40 28.93
CA GLU A 215 -23.06 17.30 29.19
C GLU A 215 -23.34 16.11 28.25
N GLU A 216 -24.59 15.91 27.85
CA GLU A 216 -24.97 14.87 26.90
C GLU A 216 -24.32 15.09 25.52
N ALA A 217 -24.34 16.32 25.02
CA ALA A 217 -23.73 16.66 23.74
C ALA A 217 -22.20 16.53 23.81
N ARG A 218 -21.60 17.01 24.90
CA ARG A 218 -20.16 16.88 25.17
C ARG A 218 -19.73 15.42 25.23
N LYS A 219 -20.43 14.60 26.02
CA LYS A 219 -20.11 13.18 26.19
C LYS A 219 -20.16 12.44 24.87
N LYS A 220 -21.21 12.66 24.06
CA LYS A 220 -21.34 12.00 22.76
C LYS A 220 -20.24 12.41 21.77
N TYR A 221 -19.83 13.67 21.78
CA TYR A 221 -18.71 14.17 21.00
C TYR A 221 -17.41 13.44 21.38
N ILE A 222 -17.08 13.39 22.68
CA ILE A 222 -15.91 12.68 23.21
C ILE A 222 -15.95 11.19 22.84
N GLU A 223 -17.08 10.51 23.01
CA GLU A 223 -17.24 9.10 22.65
C GLU A 223 -16.94 8.84 21.15
N ILE A 224 -17.27 9.77 20.25
CA ILE A 224 -16.97 9.63 18.82
C ILE A 224 -15.46 9.86 18.57
N GLN A 225 -14.87 10.88 19.20
CA GLN A 225 -13.43 11.14 19.11
C GLN A 225 -12.60 9.94 19.60
N GLU A 226 -12.97 9.32 20.72
CA GLU A 226 -12.28 8.14 21.23
C GLU A 226 -12.31 6.96 20.25
N ARG A 227 -13.38 6.81 19.46
CA ARG A 227 -13.44 5.79 18.41
C ARG A 227 -12.58 6.14 17.20
N ILE A 228 -12.51 7.42 16.82
CA ILE A 228 -11.60 7.92 15.79
C ILE A 228 -10.15 7.63 16.19
N ASP A 229 -9.77 7.97 17.42
CA ASP A 229 -8.42 7.74 17.96
C ASP A 229 -8.08 6.24 18.01
N ALA A 230 -9.05 5.40 18.40
CA ALA A 230 -8.86 3.95 18.41
C ALA A 230 -8.62 3.37 17.00
N ILE A 231 -9.33 3.87 15.99
CA ILE A 231 -9.12 3.47 14.59
C ILE A 231 -7.73 3.90 14.10
N ASP A 232 -7.30 5.13 14.41
CA ASP A 232 -5.99 5.63 14.00
C ASP A 232 -4.83 4.87 14.68
N ALA A 233 -5.00 4.53 15.96
CA ALA A 233 -4.08 3.66 16.68
C ALA A 233 -3.97 2.26 16.05
N GLN A 234 -5.11 1.67 15.66
CA GLN A 234 -5.12 0.37 14.98
C GLN A 234 -4.43 0.44 13.61
N LYS A 235 -4.66 1.50 12.82
CA LYS A 235 -3.96 1.71 11.54
C LYS A 235 -2.46 1.81 11.73
N SER A 236 -2.01 2.58 12.72
CA SER A 236 -0.60 2.74 13.06
C SER A 236 0.04 1.41 13.45
N GLN A 237 -0.66 0.58 14.23
CA GLN A 237 -0.20 -0.76 14.60
C GLN A 237 -0.03 -1.67 13.39
N ILE A 238 -1.02 -1.74 12.50
CA ILE A 238 -0.95 -2.56 11.27
C ILE A 238 0.22 -2.13 10.41
N GLN A 239 0.43 -0.82 10.24
CA GLN A 239 1.55 -0.29 9.48
C GLN A 239 2.91 -0.68 10.10
N GLN A 240 3.03 -0.58 11.42
CA GLN A 240 4.24 -0.98 12.13
C GLN A 240 4.50 -2.48 12.03
N GLU A 241 3.47 -3.32 12.17
CA GLU A 241 3.56 -4.77 11.99
C GLU A 241 3.98 -5.14 10.56
N ALA A 242 3.41 -4.47 9.55
CA ALA A 242 3.76 -4.67 8.15
C ALA A 242 5.23 -4.31 7.88
N GLN A 243 5.70 -3.16 8.38
CA GLN A 243 7.10 -2.74 8.28
C GLN A 243 8.04 -3.73 8.98
N ASN A 244 7.70 -4.17 10.19
CA ASN A 244 8.47 -5.15 10.95
C ASN A 244 8.56 -6.51 10.23
N LYS A 245 7.45 -6.99 9.66
CA LYS A 245 7.39 -8.23 8.89
C LYS A 245 8.22 -8.12 7.61
N ALA A 246 8.13 -6.99 6.89
CA ALA A 246 8.95 -6.70 5.72
C ALA A 246 10.45 -6.67 6.06
N MET A 247 10.83 -5.97 7.13
CA MET A 247 12.22 -5.86 7.59
C MET A 247 12.79 -7.23 8.03
N LYS A 248 12.02 -8.04 8.75
CA LYS A 248 12.42 -9.41 9.12
C LYS A 248 12.64 -10.29 7.90
N ARG A 249 11.70 -10.28 6.94
CA ARG A 249 11.83 -11.03 5.68
C ARG A 249 13.04 -10.55 4.88
N PHE A 250 13.29 -9.24 4.84
CA PHE A 250 14.45 -8.69 4.17
C PHE A 250 15.78 -9.20 4.77
N LYS A 251 15.91 -9.16 6.10
CA LYS A 251 17.09 -9.70 6.79
C LYS A 251 17.29 -11.20 6.54
N ALA A 252 16.21 -11.98 6.52
CA ALA A 252 16.28 -13.41 6.21
C ALA A 252 16.73 -13.70 4.78
N MET A 253 16.40 -12.84 3.81
CA MET A 253 16.85 -12.98 2.41
C MET A 253 18.33 -12.60 2.19
N GLN A 254 18.96 -11.92 3.13
CA GLN A 254 20.37 -11.52 3.06
C GLN A 254 21.33 -12.60 3.61
N GLN A 255 20.83 -13.56 4.38
CA GLN A 255 21.59 -14.68 4.95
C GLN A 255 21.68 -15.85 3.95
#